data_AF-A0A954FT59-F1
#
_entry.id   AF-A0A954FT59-F1
#
_cell.length_a   1.000
_cell.length_b   1.000
_cell.length_c   1.000
_cell.angle_alpha   90.00
_cell.angle_beta   90.00
_cell.angle_gamma   90.00
#
_symmetry.space_group_name_H-M   'P 1'
#
loop_
_entity.id
_entity.type
_entity.pdbx_description
1 polymer ?
#
loop_
_entity_poly.entity_id
_entity_poly.type
_entity_poly.pdbx_seq_one_letter_code
_entity_poly.pdbx_strand_id
1 'polypeptide(L)'
;MWEYQALFRVGLEGVAERVFKLLDESFKPEIFLVGILVDNLNNGDPVCVEAKEDFWIQSEAFNPTLQIASEICQNYPEKDRLFSDRNSLESHNKLLFLRSIRDAIIKIIDSQNNTPNLDSYFVSLPTKVEKYHVCSVLKLQKNIVDSYPALATSQVAIHKLLNAPVTISLIDATITKKKKKACGELNLPEPGKGLLYGLSTDQIVREAANEFVRGLAFRADSSCIS
;
A
#
# COMPACT_ATOMS: atom_id res chain seq x y z
N MET A 1 -12.94 -0.34 13.95
CA MET A 1 -13.38 -0.39 12.53
C MET A 1 -14.30 -1.56 12.28
N TRP A 2 -13.89 -2.79 12.61
CA TRP A 2 -14.73 -4.00 12.64
C TRP A 2 -14.22 -4.92 13.77
N GLU A 3 -14.95 -5.99 14.09
CA GLU A 3 -14.70 -6.87 15.25
C GLU A 3 -13.28 -7.49 15.26
N TYR A 4 -12.81 -7.99 14.12
CA TYR A 4 -11.57 -8.77 14.02
C TYR A 4 -10.32 -7.95 13.64
N GLN A 5 -10.38 -6.62 13.75
CA GLN A 5 -9.30 -5.73 13.28
C GLN A 5 -7.94 -5.98 13.97
N ALA A 6 -7.94 -6.25 15.27
CA ALA A 6 -6.70 -6.50 16.03
C ALA A 6 -6.05 -7.82 15.61
N LEU A 7 -6.85 -8.88 15.45
CA LEU A 7 -6.37 -10.18 14.95
C LEU A 7 -5.83 -10.08 13.53
N PHE A 8 -6.52 -9.33 12.67
CA PHE A 8 -6.07 -9.04 11.31
C PHE A 8 -4.71 -8.33 11.30
N ARG A 9 -4.56 -7.26 12.10
CA ARG A 9 -3.31 -6.50 12.24
C ARG A 9 -2.15 -7.39 12.69
N VAL A 10 -2.34 -8.15 13.77
CA VAL A 10 -1.33 -9.06 14.33
C VAL A 10 -0.95 -10.13 13.32
N GLY A 11 -1.92 -10.72 12.62
CA GLY A 11 -1.66 -11.69 11.57
C GLY A 11 -0.83 -11.11 10.42
N LEU A 12 -1.17 -9.90 9.94
CA LEU A 12 -0.41 -9.20 8.91
C LEU A 12 1.01 -8.88 9.36
N GLU A 13 1.19 -8.49 10.62
CA GLU A 13 2.49 -8.20 11.19
C GLU A 13 3.36 -9.45 11.26
N GLY A 14 2.84 -10.58 11.75
CA GLY A 14 3.57 -11.85 11.77
C GLY A 14 3.93 -12.35 10.37
N VAL A 15 3.08 -12.15 9.37
CA VAL A 15 3.42 -12.44 7.96
C VAL A 15 4.54 -11.51 7.48
N ALA A 16 4.43 -10.21 7.74
CA ALA A 16 5.45 -9.24 7.34
C ALA A 16 6.80 -9.60 7.97
N GLU A 17 6.82 -9.93 9.25
CA GLU A 17 8.03 -10.36 9.96
C GLU A 17 8.68 -11.55 9.27
N ARG A 18 7.94 -12.61 8.96
CA ARG A 18 8.48 -13.77 8.25
C ARG A 18 8.99 -13.42 6.84
N VAL A 19 8.22 -12.63 6.08
CA VAL A 19 8.58 -12.26 4.70
C VAL A 19 9.85 -11.41 4.66
N PHE A 20 9.93 -10.38 5.48
CA PHE A 20 11.06 -9.45 5.44
C PHE A 20 12.31 -10.03 6.12
N LYS A 21 12.17 -10.85 7.18
CA LYS A 21 13.31 -11.56 7.78
C LYS A 21 13.96 -12.59 6.85
N LEU A 22 13.22 -13.13 5.87
CA LEU A 22 13.82 -13.95 4.82
C LEU A 22 14.72 -13.14 3.86
N LEU A 23 14.50 -11.83 3.74
CA LEU A 23 15.32 -10.94 2.91
C LEU A 23 16.51 -10.37 3.69
N ASP A 24 16.25 -9.93 4.93
CA ASP A 24 17.25 -9.47 5.90
C ASP A 24 16.71 -9.70 7.32
N GLU A 25 17.42 -10.47 8.14
CA GLU A 25 17.03 -10.77 9.52
C GLU A 25 16.94 -9.50 10.41
N SER A 26 17.59 -8.42 10.00
CA SER A 26 17.60 -7.12 10.69
C SER A 26 16.27 -6.38 10.59
N PHE A 27 15.38 -6.76 9.67
CA PHE A 27 14.06 -6.14 9.54
C PHE A 27 13.20 -6.39 10.78
N LYS A 28 12.56 -5.31 11.23
CA LYS A 28 11.56 -5.31 12.31
C LYS A 28 10.31 -4.62 11.78
N PRO A 29 9.58 -5.28 10.87
CA PRO A 29 8.41 -4.67 10.25
C PRO A 29 7.32 -4.47 11.30
N GLU A 30 6.64 -3.34 11.21
CA GLU A 30 5.47 -3.06 12.04
C GLU A 30 4.26 -2.74 11.15
N ILE A 31 3.08 -3.15 11.61
CA ILE A 31 1.81 -2.93 10.92
C ILE A 31 0.85 -2.18 11.82
N PHE A 32 0.21 -1.17 11.24
CA PHE A 32 -1.00 -0.56 11.76
C PHE A 32 -2.01 -0.40 10.62
N LEU A 33 -3.26 -0.17 10.98
CA LEU A 33 -4.36 0.01 10.06
C LEU A 33 -4.95 1.40 10.22
N VAL A 34 -5.36 2.00 9.12
CA VAL A 34 -6.06 3.28 9.08
C VAL A 34 -7.40 3.07 8.40
N GLY A 35 -8.50 3.29 9.11
CA GLY A 35 -9.85 3.22 8.58
C GLY A 35 -10.45 4.60 8.43
N ILE A 36 -10.89 4.94 7.22
CA ILE A 36 -11.59 6.19 6.93
C ILE A 36 -13.08 5.89 6.74
N LEU A 37 -13.94 6.52 7.53
CA LEU A 37 -15.38 6.33 7.43
C LEU A 37 -15.87 6.83 6.07
N VAL A 38 -16.63 5.99 5.34
CA VAL A 38 -17.18 6.33 4.03
C VAL A 38 -18.70 6.23 3.94
N ASP A 39 -19.35 5.63 4.94
CA ASP A 39 -20.80 5.64 5.06
C ASP A 39 -21.23 6.72 6.06
N ASN A 40 -21.91 7.75 5.57
CA ASN A 40 -22.41 8.92 6.34
C ASN A 40 -23.57 8.58 7.30
N LEU A 41 -23.73 7.31 7.70
CA LEU A 41 -24.75 6.88 8.64
C LEU A 41 -24.30 7.17 10.08
N ASN A 42 -24.18 8.46 10.40
CA ASN A 42 -24.16 9.21 11.69
C ASN A 42 -23.58 8.63 13.00
N ASN A 43 -23.08 7.40 13.06
CA ASN A 43 -22.76 6.72 14.33
C ASN A 43 -21.37 6.03 14.31
N GLY A 44 -20.33 6.66 13.74
CA GLY A 44 -18.97 6.12 13.79
C GLY A 44 -17.92 7.22 13.82
N ASP A 45 -16.75 6.92 14.38
CA ASP A 45 -15.62 7.86 14.35
C ASP A 45 -15.18 8.08 12.89
N PRO A 46 -14.94 9.33 12.46
CA PRO A 46 -14.56 9.65 11.08
C PRO A 46 -13.31 8.90 10.61
N VAL A 47 -12.37 8.71 11.53
CA VAL A 47 -11.15 7.94 11.30
C VAL A 47 -10.83 7.10 12.52
N CYS A 48 -10.35 5.88 12.28
CA CYS A 48 -9.85 4.98 13.31
C CYS A 48 -8.46 4.48 12.95
N VAL A 49 -7.57 4.41 13.94
CA VAL A 49 -6.27 3.74 13.83
C VAL A 49 -6.26 2.51 14.72
N GLU A 50 -5.89 1.37 14.16
CA GLU A 50 -5.65 0.13 14.91
C GLU A 50 -4.16 -0.18 14.86
N ALA A 51 -3.49 -0.08 16.00
CA ALA A 51 -2.04 -0.18 16.16
C ALA A 51 -1.68 -0.93 17.45
N LYS A 52 -0.37 -1.05 17.74
CA LYS A 52 0.08 -1.48 19.08
C LYS A 52 -0.21 -0.39 20.10
N GLU A 53 -0.18 -0.75 21.39
CA GLU A 53 -0.23 0.21 22.50
C GLU A 53 0.89 1.26 22.35
N ASP A 54 0.64 2.49 22.83
CA ASP A 54 1.55 3.63 22.75
C ASP A 54 2.02 4.00 21.33
N PHE A 55 1.11 3.90 20.35
CA PHE A 55 1.41 4.30 18.98
C PHE A 55 1.57 5.82 18.82
N TRP A 56 2.58 6.22 18.04
CA TRP A 56 3.05 7.62 17.96
C TRP A 56 2.09 8.57 17.24
N ILE A 57 1.20 8.05 16.39
CA ILE A 57 0.22 8.85 15.64
C ILE A 57 -1.20 8.51 16.07
N GLN A 58 -1.93 9.55 16.45
CA GLN A 58 -3.32 9.46 16.90
C GLN A 58 -4.28 9.44 15.70
N SER A 59 -5.49 8.91 15.89
CA SER A 59 -6.49 8.78 14.82
C SER A 59 -6.89 10.14 14.23
N GLU A 60 -6.92 11.19 15.05
CA GLU A 60 -7.33 12.54 14.69
C GLU A 60 -6.39 13.18 13.66
N ALA A 61 -5.12 12.77 13.63
CA ALA A 61 -4.17 13.24 12.62
C ALA A 61 -4.63 12.89 11.19
N PHE A 62 -5.45 11.85 11.04
CA PHE A 62 -5.97 11.39 9.77
C PHE A 62 -7.34 11.97 9.40
N ASN A 63 -7.98 12.78 10.27
CA ASN A 63 -9.24 13.46 9.94
C ASN A 63 -9.26 14.20 8.58
N PRO A 64 -8.19 14.91 8.15
CA PRO A 64 -8.19 15.60 6.86
C PRO A 64 -7.98 14.67 5.64
N THR A 65 -7.90 13.34 5.82
CA THR A 65 -7.55 12.40 4.74
C THR A 65 -8.41 12.58 3.49
N LEU A 66 -9.74 12.67 3.62
CA LEU A 66 -10.62 12.81 2.46
C LEU A 66 -10.46 14.16 1.75
N GLN A 67 -10.21 15.23 2.50
CA GLN A 67 -9.93 16.55 1.93
C GLN A 67 -8.63 16.53 1.12
N ILE A 68 -7.55 16.07 1.73
CA ILE A 68 -6.23 15.97 1.10
C ILE A 68 -6.29 15.02 -0.12
N ALA A 69 -7.03 13.91 -0.02
CA ALA A 69 -7.23 12.98 -1.13
C ALA A 69 -7.95 13.63 -2.32
N SER A 70 -8.92 14.52 -2.07
CA SER A 70 -9.60 15.27 -3.13
C SER A 70 -8.62 16.20 -3.87
N GLU A 71 -7.81 16.95 -3.12
CA GLU A 71 -6.78 17.85 -3.68
C GLU A 71 -5.72 17.08 -4.49
N ILE A 72 -5.22 15.96 -3.96
CA ILE A 72 -4.27 15.09 -4.67
C ILE A 72 -4.89 14.55 -5.96
N CYS A 73 -6.12 14.03 -5.89
CA CYS A 73 -6.79 13.45 -7.04
C CYS A 73 -6.98 14.46 -8.17
N GLN A 74 -7.21 15.74 -7.84
CA GLN A 74 -7.37 16.81 -8.83
C GLN A 74 -6.09 17.10 -9.62
N ASN A 75 -4.93 16.81 -9.05
CA ASN A 75 -3.62 17.10 -9.64
C ASN A 75 -2.99 15.89 -10.36
N TYR A 76 -3.68 14.75 -10.42
CA TYR A 76 -3.15 13.59 -11.14
C TYR A 76 -3.15 13.82 -12.66
N PRO A 77 -2.02 13.61 -13.37
CA PRO A 77 -1.94 13.76 -14.82
C PRO A 77 -2.96 12.90 -15.58
N GLU A 78 -3.27 11.71 -15.05
CA GLU A 78 -4.20 10.77 -15.66
C GLU A 78 -5.69 11.03 -15.35
N LYS A 79 -6.02 12.10 -14.63
CA LYS A 79 -7.41 12.47 -14.31
C LYS A 79 -8.23 12.76 -15.56
N ASP A 80 -7.65 13.49 -16.51
CA ASP A 80 -8.33 13.93 -17.73
C ASP A 80 -8.23 12.91 -18.88
N ARG A 81 -7.90 11.65 -18.55
CA ARG A 81 -7.81 10.58 -19.55
C ARG A 81 -9.19 10.27 -20.12
N LEU A 82 -9.29 10.27 -21.45
CA LEU A 82 -10.52 9.94 -22.16
C LEU A 82 -10.76 8.42 -22.17
N PHE A 83 -11.99 8.02 -21.91
CA PHE A 83 -12.47 6.64 -21.98
C PHE A 83 -13.62 6.52 -22.98
N SER A 84 -13.65 5.41 -23.72
CA SER A 84 -14.68 5.13 -24.72
C SER A 84 -16.04 4.79 -24.13
N ASP A 85 -16.07 4.27 -22.91
CA ASP A 85 -17.29 3.83 -22.24
C ASP A 85 -17.36 4.31 -20.78
N ARG A 86 -18.58 4.41 -20.28
CA ARG A 86 -18.89 4.93 -18.95
C ARG A 86 -18.36 4.04 -17.83
N ASN A 87 -18.40 2.72 -18.00
CA ASN A 87 -17.97 1.79 -16.95
C ASN A 87 -16.46 1.88 -16.72
N SER A 88 -15.68 2.03 -17.79
CA SER A 88 -14.24 2.27 -17.72
C SER A 88 -13.92 3.61 -17.06
N LEU A 89 -14.66 4.68 -17.40
CA LEU A 89 -14.51 5.98 -16.76
C LEU A 89 -14.82 5.93 -15.25
N GLU A 90 -15.93 5.32 -14.86
CA GLU A 90 -16.32 5.19 -13.45
C GLU A 90 -15.31 4.35 -12.65
N SER A 91 -14.84 3.24 -13.24
CA SER A 91 -13.82 2.38 -12.62
C SER A 91 -12.48 3.11 -12.46
N HIS A 92 -12.07 3.88 -13.47
CA HIS A 92 -10.86 4.71 -13.42
C HIS A 92 -10.96 5.78 -12.34
N ASN A 93 -12.05 6.55 -12.33
CA ASN A 93 -12.28 7.59 -11.32
C ASN A 93 -12.28 7.01 -9.90
N LYS A 94 -12.92 5.86 -9.70
CA LYS A 94 -12.91 5.15 -8.42
C LYS A 94 -11.49 4.75 -8.03
N LEU A 95 -10.72 4.17 -8.94
CA LEU A 95 -9.33 3.78 -8.67
C LEU A 95 -8.44 4.99 -8.34
N LEU A 96 -8.60 6.10 -9.07
CA LEU A 96 -7.88 7.35 -8.78
C LEU A 96 -8.20 7.87 -7.38
N PHE A 97 -9.46 7.89 -6.99
CA PHE A 97 -9.86 8.32 -5.66
C PHE A 97 -9.30 7.41 -4.55
N LEU A 98 -9.31 6.08 -4.75
CA LEU A 98 -8.71 5.15 -3.79
C LEU A 98 -7.19 5.34 -3.69
N ARG A 99 -6.51 5.62 -4.81
CA ARG A 99 -5.09 5.97 -4.82
C ARG A 99 -4.81 7.28 -4.09
N SER A 100 -5.66 8.28 -4.24
CA SER A 100 -5.45 9.57 -3.58
C SER A 100 -5.67 9.50 -2.07
N ILE A 101 -6.55 8.62 -1.57
CA ILE A 101 -6.66 8.31 -0.13
C ILE A 101 -5.34 7.73 0.40
N ARG A 102 -4.77 6.74 -0.30
CA ARG A 102 -3.47 6.16 0.06
C ARG A 102 -2.39 7.25 0.12
N ASP A 103 -2.32 8.11 -0.89
CA ASP A 103 -1.30 9.16 -0.98
C ASP A 103 -1.50 10.25 0.09
N ALA A 104 -2.76 10.54 0.45
CA ALA A 104 -3.08 11.42 1.57
C ALA A 104 -2.59 10.86 2.90
N ILE A 105 -2.80 9.56 3.17
CA ILE A 105 -2.29 8.90 4.38
C ILE A 105 -0.77 8.96 4.44
N ILE A 106 -0.06 8.72 3.31
CA ILE A 106 1.40 8.85 3.23
C ILE A 106 1.81 10.29 3.60
N LYS A 107 1.19 11.29 2.97
CA LYS A 107 1.49 12.70 3.22
C LYS A 107 1.27 13.10 4.70
N ILE A 108 0.22 12.60 5.32
CA ILE A 108 -0.08 12.83 6.75
C ILE A 108 1.00 12.19 7.62
N ILE A 109 1.34 10.92 7.39
CA ILE A 109 2.41 10.22 8.12
C ILE A 109 3.72 10.99 8.00
N ASP A 110 4.12 11.39 6.79
CA ASP A 110 5.36 12.11 6.55
C ASP A 110 5.39 13.47 7.27
N SER A 111 4.24 14.15 7.39
CA SER A 111 4.14 15.43 8.11
C SER A 111 4.19 15.32 9.63
N GLN A 112 3.78 14.18 10.18
CA GLN A 112 3.72 13.94 11.63
C GLN A 112 4.98 13.21 12.14
N ASN A 113 5.70 12.55 11.25
CA ASN A 113 6.86 11.75 11.61
C ASN A 113 8.02 12.64 12.03
N ASN A 114 8.29 12.68 13.34
CA ASN A 114 9.43 13.41 13.91
C ASN A 114 10.79 12.75 13.61
N THR A 115 10.79 11.52 13.07
CA THR A 115 11.99 10.77 12.69
C THR A 115 11.92 10.31 11.22
N PRO A 116 11.83 11.25 10.26
CA PRO A 116 11.61 10.94 8.83
C PRO A 116 12.76 10.13 8.20
N ASN A 117 13.95 10.17 8.81
CA ASN A 117 15.13 9.47 8.29
C ASN A 117 15.32 8.05 8.84
N LEU A 118 14.50 7.62 9.81
CA LEU A 118 14.66 6.30 10.44
C LEU A 118 13.74 5.24 9.83
N ASP A 119 12.51 5.61 9.49
CA ASP A 119 11.47 4.68 9.07
C ASP A 119 10.88 5.06 7.71
N SER A 120 10.55 4.06 6.90
CA SER A 120 9.81 4.18 5.64
C SER A 120 8.43 3.55 5.78
N TYR A 121 7.40 4.27 5.32
CA TYR A 121 6.00 3.86 5.45
C TYR A 121 5.39 3.53 4.08
N PHE A 122 4.77 2.36 3.98
CA PHE A 122 4.18 1.86 2.74
C PHE A 122 2.70 1.53 2.96
N VAL A 123 1.83 2.33 2.35
CA VAL A 123 0.37 2.25 2.54
C VAL A 123 -0.29 1.46 1.40
N SER A 124 -1.12 0.47 1.71
CA SER A 124 -1.91 -0.30 0.74
C SER A 124 -3.02 0.54 0.11
N LEU A 125 -3.67 0.03 -0.94
CA LEU A 125 -4.91 0.66 -1.39
C LEU A 125 -6.02 0.45 -0.36
N PRO A 126 -6.94 1.41 -0.22
CA PRO A 126 -8.09 1.26 0.65
C PRO A 126 -9.00 0.14 0.15
N THR A 127 -9.47 -0.69 1.08
CA THR A 127 -10.47 -1.73 0.84
C THR A 127 -11.68 -1.45 1.72
N LYS A 128 -12.90 -1.58 1.17
CA LYS A 128 -14.11 -1.36 1.95
C LYS A 128 -14.31 -2.54 2.90
N VAL A 129 -14.24 -2.28 4.20
CA VAL A 129 -14.58 -3.23 5.27
C VAL A 129 -15.69 -2.57 6.08
N GLU A 130 -16.88 -3.16 6.02
CA GLU A 130 -18.09 -2.58 6.60
C GLU A 130 -18.28 -1.12 6.16
N LYS A 131 -18.17 -0.17 7.10
CA LYS A 131 -18.39 1.28 6.88
C LYS A 131 -17.10 2.06 6.57
N TYR A 132 -15.94 1.39 6.59
CA TYR A 132 -14.63 2.01 6.49
C TYR A 132 -13.90 1.64 5.21
N HIS A 133 -13.16 2.60 4.65
CA HIS A 133 -12.03 2.32 3.77
C HIS A 133 -10.79 2.08 4.62
N VAL A 134 -10.38 0.82 4.69
CA VAL A 134 -9.26 0.38 5.51
C VAL A 134 -8.00 0.25 4.65
N CYS A 135 -6.94 0.92 5.08
CA CYS A 135 -5.60 0.81 4.55
C CYS A 135 -4.71 0.09 5.56
N SER A 136 -3.88 -0.84 5.09
CA SER A 136 -2.77 -1.38 5.88
C SER A 136 -1.52 -0.54 5.65
N VAL A 137 -0.84 -0.16 6.72
CA VAL A 137 0.42 0.58 6.66
C VAL A 137 1.54 -0.32 7.16
N LEU A 138 2.56 -0.48 6.32
CA LEU A 138 3.79 -1.20 6.67
C LEU A 138 4.89 -0.20 6.96
N LYS A 139 5.48 -0.29 8.15
CA LYS A 139 6.71 0.40 8.53
C LYS A 139 7.91 -0.53 8.35
N LEU A 140 8.97 -0.06 7.71
CA LEU A 140 10.28 -0.72 7.62
C LEU A 140 11.38 0.28 7.97
N GLN A 141 12.49 -0.22 8.51
CA GLN A 141 13.63 0.65 8.84
C GLN A 141 14.32 1.12 7.56
N LYS A 142 14.37 2.44 7.38
CA LYS A 142 14.83 3.10 6.15
C LYS A 142 16.29 2.77 5.83
N ASN A 143 17.16 2.73 6.85
CA ASN A 143 18.57 2.41 6.69
C ASN A 143 18.82 1.01 6.09
N ILE A 144 17.94 0.04 6.41
CA ILE A 144 18.02 -1.31 5.84
C ILE A 144 17.47 -1.29 4.42
N VAL A 145 16.32 -0.64 4.18
CA VAL A 145 15.77 -0.55 2.81
C VAL A 145 16.79 0.09 1.85
N ASP A 146 17.44 1.17 2.28
CA ASP A 146 18.39 1.95 1.48
C ASP A 146 19.77 1.26 1.36
N SER A 147 20.09 0.24 2.19
CA SER A 147 21.36 -0.49 2.07
C SER A 147 21.37 -1.50 0.93
N TYR A 148 20.20 -1.84 0.38
CA TYR A 148 20.08 -2.76 -0.75
C TYR A 148 20.08 -2.02 -2.08
N PRO A 149 20.70 -2.59 -3.13
CA PRO A 149 20.75 -1.97 -4.43
C PRO A 149 19.34 -1.84 -5.03
N ALA A 150 19.04 -0.65 -5.54
CA ALA A 150 17.82 -0.35 -6.26
C ALA A 150 18.14 0.26 -7.62
N LEU A 151 17.34 -0.09 -8.63
CA LEU A 151 17.42 0.48 -9.96
C LEU A 151 16.93 1.93 -9.94
N ALA A 152 17.50 2.77 -10.80
CA ALA A 152 17.18 4.20 -10.85
C ALA A 152 15.75 4.51 -11.30
N THR A 153 15.15 3.65 -12.13
CA THR A 153 13.85 3.92 -12.76
C THR A 153 12.81 2.86 -12.39
N SER A 154 11.65 3.33 -11.91
CA SER A 154 10.45 2.51 -11.62
C SER A 154 9.46 2.46 -12.79
N GLN A 155 9.89 2.92 -13.97
CA GLN A 155 9.07 3.02 -15.17
C GLN A 155 9.88 2.55 -16.38
N VAL A 156 9.22 1.82 -17.27
CA VAL A 156 9.79 1.36 -18.55
C VAL A 156 8.84 1.72 -19.68
N ALA A 157 9.37 2.34 -20.73
CA ALA A 157 8.60 2.62 -21.93
C ALA A 157 8.22 1.31 -22.62
N ILE A 158 6.91 1.05 -22.71
CA ILE A 158 6.33 -0.07 -23.46
C ILE A 158 5.78 0.36 -24.82
N HIS A 159 5.53 1.67 -24.97
CA HIS A 159 5.14 2.31 -26.22
C HIS A 159 5.57 3.78 -26.15
N LYS A 160 5.59 4.50 -27.30
CA LYS A 160 6.00 5.92 -27.39
C LYS A 160 5.31 6.87 -26.41
N LEU A 161 4.13 6.51 -25.91
CA LEU A 161 3.30 7.32 -25.02
C LEU A 161 2.88 6.56 -23.75
N LEU A 162 3.40 5.35 -23.52
CA LEU A 162 2.99 4.51 -22.40
C LEU A 162 4.21 3.96 -21.68
N ASN A 163 4.22 4.17 -20.38
CA ASN A 163 5.18 3.56 -19.47
C ASN A 163 4.46 2.51 -18.62
N ALA A 164 5.12 1.38 -18.41
CA ALA A 164 4.71 0.38 -17.44
C ALA A 164 5.48 0.60 -16.12
N PRO A 165 4.79 0.55 -14.97
CA PRO A 165 5.47 0.51 -13.69
C PRO A 165 6.23 -0.80 -13.55
N VAL A 166 7.45 -0.70 -13.04
CA VAL A 166 8.33 -1.85 -12.77
C VAL A 166 8.99 -1.66 -11.42
N THR A 167 9.17 -2.75 -10.70
CA THR A 167 9.81 -2.73 -9.38
C THR A 167 11.31 -2.48 -9.51
N ILE A 168 11.90 -1.74 -8.57
CA ILE A 168 13.30 -1.29 -8.64
C ILE A 168 14.26 -2.17 -7.84
N SER A 169 13.75 -2.95 -6.91
CA SER A 169 14.53 -3.91 -6.12
C SER A 169 13.66 -5.09 -5.71
N LEU A 170 14.28 -6.15 -5.19
CA LEU A 170 13.53 -7.28 -4.62
C LEU A 170 12.69 -6.86 -3.40
N ILE A 171 13.20 -5.93 -2.59
CA ILE A 171 12.47 -5.38 -1.43
C ILE A 171 11.24 -4.61 -1.90
N ASP A 172 11.39 -3.73 -2.89
CA ASP A 172 10.27 -2.97 -3.48
C ASP A 172 9.20 -3.90 -4.09
N ALA A 173 9.64 -4.93 -4.81
CA ALA A 173 8.72 -5.95 -5.33
C ALA A 173 7.98 -6.70 -4.22
N THR A 174 8.69 -7.02 -3.13
CA THR A 174 8.11 -7.72 -1.96
C THR A 174 7.09 -6.84 -1.24
N ILE A 175 7.39 -5.56 -1.04
CA ILE A 175 6.46 -4.57 -0.48
C ILE A 175 5.21 -4.49 -1.35
N THR A 176 5.37 -4.35 -2.66
CA THR A 176 4.27 -4.27 -3.62
C THR A 176 3.38 -5.51 -3.57
N LYS A 177 3.96 -6.70 -3.58
CA LYS A 177 3.22 -7.96 -3.45
C LYS A 177 2.52 -8.11 -2.12
N LYS A 178 3.21 -7.85 -1.00
CA LYS A 178 2.63 -7.94 0.34
C LYS A 178 1.42 -7.00 0.47
N LYS A 179 1.52 -5.75 -0.01
CA LYS A 179 0.40 -4.79 0.00
C LYS A 179 -0.79 -5.31 -0.79
N LYS A 180 -0.55 -5.84 -2.00
CA LYS A 180 -1.61 -6.40 -2.84
C LYS A 180 -2.32 -7.58 -2.16
N LYS A 181 -1.56 -8.48 -1.53
CA LYS A 181 -2.12 -9.62 -0.82
C LYS A 181 -2.88 -9.20 0.45
N ALA A 182 -2.39 -8.19 1.19
CA ALA A 182 -3.10 -7.62 2.32
C ALA A 182 -4.46 -7.01 1.91
N CYS A 183 -4.53 -6.30 0.78
CA CYS A 183 -5.82 -5.87 0.20
C CYS A 183 -6.72 -7.07 -0.14
N GLY A 184 -6.15 -8.16 -0.67
CA GLY A 184 -6.90 -9.40 -0.95
C GLY A 184 -7.55 -9.97 0.30
N GLU A 185 -6.81 -10.05 1.41
CA GLU A 185 -7.34 -10.55 2.68
C GLU A 185 -8.40 -9.62 3.28
N LEU A 186 -8.27 -8.29 3.14
CA LEU A 186 -9.31 -7.33 3.56
C LEU A 186 -10.63 -7.49 2.79
N ASN A 187 -10.60 -8.09 1.59
CA ASN A 187 -11.82 -8.34 0.80
C ASN A 187 -12.53 -9.66 1.18
N LEU A 188 -11.95 -10.48 2.05
CA LEU A 188 -12.60 -11.71 2.50
C LEU A 188 -13.78 -11.40 3.43
N PRO A 189 -14.79 -12.29 3.52
CA PRO A 189 -15.82 -12.19 4.56
C PRO A 189 -15.17 -12.21 5.95
N GLU A 190 -15.53 -11.24 6.80
CA GLU A 190 -15.01 -11.11 8.18
C GLU A 190 -13.46 -11.15 8.27
N PRO A 191 -12.75 -10.17 7.69
CA PRO A 191 -11.30 -10.20 7.59
C PRO A 191 -10.64 -10.29 8.98
N GLY A 192 -9.78 -11.29 9.18
CA GLY A 192 -9.08 -11.53 10.45
C GLY A 192 -9.76 -12.52 11.41
N LYS A 193 -10.96 -13.04 11.07
CA LYS A 193 -11.61 -14.10 11.85
C LYS A 193 -10.87 -15.45 11.79
N GLY A 194 -10.23 -15.73 10.65
CA GLY A 194 -9.44 -16.94 10.41
C GLY A 194 -7.95 -16.66 10.28
N LEU A 195 -7.18 -17.72 10.05
CA LEU A 195 -5.79 -17.59 9.59
C LEU A 195 -5.77 -16.85 8.25
N LEU A 196 -4.73 -16.06 8.02
CA LEU A 196 -4.51 -15.36 6.75
C LEU A 196 -4.00 -16.35 5.69
N TYR A 197 -4.87 -17.25 5.26
CA TYR A 197 -4.52 -18.38 4.39
C TYR A 197 -3.97 -17.96 3.03
N GLY A 198 -4.33 -16.77 2.51
CA GLY A 198 -3.77 -16.24 1.26
C GLY A 198 -2.37 -15.61 1.42
N LEU A 199 -1.80 -15.61 2.63
CA LEU A 199 -0.50 -15.03 2.95
C LEU A 199 0.57 -16.08 3.23
N SER A 200 0.84 -16.94 2.25
CA SER A 200 2.02 -17.80 2.28
C SER A 200 3.30 -16.97 2.07
N THR A 201 4.20 -17.02 3.05
CA THR A 201 5.49 -16.33 3.02
C THR A 201 6.29 -16.68 1.76
N ASP A 202 6.44 -17.96 1.44
CA ASP A 202 7.20 -18.41 0.26
C ASP A 202 6.57 -17.97 -1.06
N GLN A 203 5.23 -17.95 -1.13
CA GLN A 203 4.55 -17.47 -2.32
C GLN A 203 4.77 -15.97 -2.53
N ILE A 204 4.71 -15.17 -1.46
CA ILE A 204 4.94 -13.72 -1.54
C ILE A 204 6.35 -13.43 -2.08
N VAL A 205 7.37 -14.05 -1.50
CA VAL A 205 8.77 -13.84 -1.92
C VAL A 205 9.00 -14.35 -3.35
N ARG A 206 8.47 -15.52 -3.70
CA ARG A 206 8.59 -16.08 -5.06
C ARG A 206 7.90 -15.23 -6.11
N GLU A 207 6.68 -14.78 -5.85
CA GLU A 207 5.94 -13.89 -6.76
C GLU A 207 6.65 -12.53 -6.91
N ALA A 208 7.20 -12.00 -5.83
CA ALA A 208 7.98 -10.76 -5.85
C ALA A 208 9.27 -10.89 -6.66
N ALA A 209 10.01 -11.99 -6.47
CA ALA A 209 11.22 -12.28 -7.25
C ALA A 209 10.89 -12.41 -8.75
N ASN A 210 9.81 -13.12 -9.11
CA ASN A 210 9.36 -13.24 -10.50
C ASN A 210 8.99 -11.87 -11.09
N GLU A 211 8.29 -11.02 -10.33
CA GLU A 211 7.95 -9.65 -10.77
C GLU A 211 9.20 -8.78 -10.99
N PHE A 212 10.17 -8.85 -10.07
CA PHE A 212 11.43 -8.13 -10.21
C PHE A 212 12.24 -8.59 -11.43
N VAL A 213 12.40 -9.90 -11.63
CA VAL A 213 13.11 -10.47 -12.79
C VAL A 213 12.42 -10.12 -14.10
N ARG A 214 11.08 -10.17 -14.16
CA ARG A 214 10.33 -9.69 -15.33
C ARG A 214 10.58 -8.22 -15.59
N GLY A 215 10.57 -7.38 -14.55
CA GLY A 215 10.89 -5.96 -14.67
C GLY A 215 12.31 -5.71 -15.17
N LEU A 216 13.28 -6.55 -14.83
CA LEU A 216 14.64 -6.50 -15.39
C LEU A 216 14.65 -6.85 -16.88
N ALA A 217 13.97 -7.92 -17.28
CA ALA A 217 13.86 -8.31 -18.68
C ALA A 217 13.22 -7.21 -19.53
N PHE A 218 12.15 -6.57 -19.04
CA PHE A 218 11.52 -5.43 -19.73
C PHE A 218 12.48 -4.25 -19.91
N ARG A 219 13.30 -3.93 -18.89
CA ARG A 219 14.29 -2.85 -19.01
C ARG A 219 15.33 -3.15 -20.10
N ALA A 220 15.82 -4.39 -20.12
CA ALA A 220 16.82 -4.82 -21.09
C ALA A 220 16.28 -4.80 -22.54
N ASP A 221 15.03 -5.23 -22.74
CA ASP A 221 14.38 -5.23 -24.05
C ASP A 221 14.06 -3.81 -24.53
N SER A 222 13.55 -2.94 -23.64
CA SER A 222 13.27 -1.54 -23.99
C SER A 222 14.53 -0.73 -24.31
N SER A 223 15.69 -1.08 -23.74
CA SER A 223 16.98 -0.48 -24.13
C SER A 223 17.45 -0.88 -25.54
N CYS A 224 16.80 -1.85 -26.19
CA CYS A 224 17.05 -2.17 -27.60
C CYS A 224 16.17 -1.36 -28.57
N ILE A 225 15.21 -0.56 -28.06
CA ILE A 225 14.28 0.27 -28.87
C ILE A 225 14.78 1.73 -28.98
N SER A 226 15.87 2.09 -28.29
CA SER A 226 16.53 3.40 -28.39
C SER A 226 17.57 3.46 -29.50
#